data_AF-A0A7S2EYC3-F1
#
_entry.id   AF-A0A7S2EYC3-F1
#
_cell.length_a   1.000
_cell.length_b   1.000
_cell.length_c   1.000
_cell.angle_alpha   90.00
_cell.angle_beta   90.00
_cell.angle_gamma   90.00
#
_symmetry.space_group_name_H-M   'P 1'
#
loop_
_entity.id
_entity.type
_entity.pdbx_description
1 polymer ?
#
loop_
_entity_poly.entity_id
_entity_poly.type
_entity_poly.pdbx_seq_one_letter_code
_entity_poly.pdbx_strand_id
1 'polypeptide(L)'
;VKLENLESLMLRQNKIECLPEGVPGQAMKSLTLFHISSNQLKVLPGSLPDCSSLEKIYANGNEIVRIPVGIGEKLTNLRTLNLSSNKLESLPEDFLDRFGEPNVENGICEKDDF
;
A
#
# COMPACT_ATOMS: atom_id res chain seq x y z
N VAL A 1 1.05 15.31 -14.41
CA VAL A 1 0.44 16.20 -13.38
C VAL A 1 1.14 15.92 -12.07
N LYS A 2 1.59 16.94 -11.33
CA LYS A 2 2.26 16.79 -10.03
C LYS A 2 1.27 17.24 -8.95
N LEU A 3 0.99 16.38 -7.98
CA LEU A 3 0.03 16.63 -6.89
C LEU A 3 0.77 16.65 -5.56
N GLU A 4 1.76 17.56 -5.44
CA GLU A 4 2.72 17.55 -4.33
C GLU A 4 2.08 17.77 -2.96
N ASN A 5 0.95 18.46 -2.91
CA ASN A 5 0.21 18.77 -1.68
C ASN A 5 -0.98 17.82 -1.45
N LEU A 6 -1.15 16.77 -2.25
CA LEU A 6 -2.23 15.82 -2.04
C LEU A 6 -1.89 14.94 -0.82
N GLU A 7 -2.68 15.07 0.24
CA GLU A 7 -2.48 14.30 1.48
C GLU A 7 -3.26 12.99 1.50
N SER A 8 -4.43 12.96 0.85
CA SER A 8 -5.29 11.78 0.81
C SER A 8 -5.74 11.46 -0.60
N LEU A 9 -5.56 10.20 -1.01
CA LEU A 9 -6.04 9.65 -2.27
C LEU A 9 -7.05 8.54 -1.99
N MET A 10 -8.33 8.85 -2.24
CA MET A 10 -9.47 7.98 -1.98
C MET A 10 -10.03 7.42 -3.30
N LEU A 11 -9.82 6.13 -3.55
CA LEU A 11 -10.22 5.42 -4.77
C LEU A 11 -11.05 4.15 -4.47
N ARG A 12 -11.55 4.01 -3.24
CA ARG A 12 -12.27 2.81 -2.78
C ARG A 12 -13.56 2.54 -3.55
N GLN A 13 -13.96 1.27 -3.60
CA GLN A 13 -15.24 0.83 -4.17
C GLN A 13 -15.41 1.22 -5.64
N ASN A 14 -14.39 0.96 -6.44
CA ASN A 14 -14.43 1.14 -7.89
C ASN A 14 -14.16 -0.20 -8.59
N LYS A 15 -13.93 -0.14 -9.91
CA LYS A 15 -13.55 -1.27 -10.75
C LYS A 15 -12.14 -1.09 -11.31
N ILE A 16 -11.24 -0.51 -10.50
CA ILE A 16 -9.87 -0.21 -10.93
C ILE A 16 -9.11 -1.53 -11.01
N GLU A 17 -8.62 -1.87 -12.20
CA GLU A 17 -7.76 -3.03 -12.42
C GLU A 17 -6.27 -2.67 -12.35
N CYS A 18 -5.95 -1.44 -12.78
CA CYS A 18 -4.60 -0.89 -12.73
C CYS A 18 -4.64 0.63 -12.48
N LEU A 19 -3.57 1.13 -11.88
CA LEU A 19 -3.30 2.56 -11.80
C LEU A 19 -2.30 2.96 -12.89
N PRO A 20 -2.36 4.20 -13.39
CA PRO A 20 -1.35 4.69 -14.32
C PRO A 20 0.03 4.68 -13.68
N GLU A 21 1.06 4.57 -14.51
CA GLU A 21 2.45 4.57 -14.06
C GLU A 21 2.76 5.81 -13.21
N GLY A 22 3.43 5.61 -12.08
CA GLY A 22 3.78 6.68 -11.14
C GLY A 22 2.65 7.13 -10.21
N VAL A 23 1.49 6.46 -10.19
CA VAL A 23 0.36 6.77 -9.30
C VAL A 23 0.03 5.62 -8.34
N PRO A 24 0.08 5.84 -7.00
CA PRO A 24 0.80 6.94 -6.35
C PRO A 24 2.32 6.73 -6.53
N GLY A 25 3.09 7.79 -6.28
CA GLY A 25 4.53 7.78 -6.48
C GLY A 25 5.15 9.15 -6.25
N GLN A 26 6.29 9.42 -6.90
CA GLN A 26 7.07 10.65 -6.74
C GLN A 26 6.29 11.95 -6.98
N ALA A 27 5.16 11.89 -7.69
CA ALA A 27 4.28 13.02 -7.93
C ALA A 27 3.44 13.44 -6.70
N MET A 28 3.40 12.62 -5.64
CA MET A 28 2.52 12.78 -4.46
C MET A 28 3.31 12.67 -3.15
N LYS A 29 4.34 13.52 -2.98
CA LYS A 29 5.28 13.45 -1.84
C LYS A 29 4.62 13.70 -0.47
N SER A 30 3.50 14.42 -0.41
CA SER A 30 2.78 14.68 0.85
C SER A 30 1.67 13.68 1.14
N LEU A 31 1.53 12.61 0.34
CA LEU A 31 0.47 11.63 0.52
C LEU A 31 0.69 10.83 1.81
N THR A 32 -0.23 10.96 2.75
CA THR A 32 -0.22 10.26 4.05
C THR A 32 -1.22 9.11 4.09
N LEU A 33 -2.32 9.22 3.34
CA LEU A 33 -3.38 8.22 3.25
C LEU A 33 -3.64 7.79 1.81
N PHE A 34 -3.46 6.50 1.52
CA PHE A 34 -3.84 5.90 0.25
C PHE A 34 -4.89 4.80 0.45
N HIS A 35 -6.11 5.05 -0.03
CA HIS A 35 -7.24 4.14 0.16
C HIS A 35 -7.78 3.65 -1.19
N ILE A 36 -7.47 2.39 -1.52
CA ILE A 36 -7.84 1.74 -2.78
C ILE A 36 -8.57 0.40 -2.56
N SER A 37 -9.10 0.17 -1.36
CA SER A 37 -9.87 -1.03 -1.05
C SER A 37 -11.05 -1.27 -2.01
N SER A 38 -11.50 -2.52 -2.09
CA SER A 38 -12.68 -2.92 -2.87
C SER A 38 -12.55 -2.49 -4.34
N ASN A 39 -11.47 -2.96 -4.98
CA ASN A 39 -11.19 -2.79 -6.40
C ASN A 39 -10.74 -4.15 -6.99
N GLN A 40 -10.13 -4.17 -8.17
CA GLN A 40 -9.72 -5.38 -8.88
C GLN A 40 -8.21 -5.39 -9.16
N LEU A 41 -7.42 -4.72 -8.30
CA LEU A 41 -5.97 -4.65 -8.50
C LEU A 41 -5.38 -6.03 -8.24
N LYS A 42 -4.65 -6.56 -9.23
CA LYS A 42 -3.68 -7.66 -9.04
C LYS A 42 -2.35 -7.15 -8.46
N VAL A 43 -2.13 -5.90 -8.81
CA VAL A 43 -0.99 -4.99 -8.78
C VAL A 43 -0.93 -3.79 -7.82
N LEU A 44 -0.36 -3.80 -6.61
CA LEU A 44 0.10 -2.51 -6.04
C LEU A 44 1.16 -1.84 -6.95
N PRO A 45 1.11 -0.51 -7.18
CA PRO A 45 2.04 0.20 -8.05
C PRO A 45 3.49 0.12 -7.57
N GLY A 46 4.43 -0.13 -8.48
CA GLY A 46 5.86 -0.22 -8.15
C GLY A 46 6.47 1.08 -7.61
N SER A 47 5.83 2.22 -7.90
CA SER A 47 6.21 3.54 -7.40
C SER A 47 5.70 3.86 -5.99
N LEU A 48 4.85 3.00 -5.40
CA LEU A 48 4.29 3.20 -4.06
C LEU A 48 5.37 3.46 -2.98
N PRO A 49 6.54 2.77 -2.97
CA PRO A 49 7.61 3.04 -2.03
C PRO A 49 8.24 4.44 -2.12
N ASP A 50 8.00 5.18 -3.20
CA ASP A 50 8.50 6.55 -3.35
C ASP A 50 7.62 7.59 -2.62
N CYS A 51 6.49 7.18 -2.03
CA CYS A 51 5.62 8.02 -1.21
C CYS A 51 6.06 7.95 0.27
N SER A 52 7.22 8.51 0.60
CA SER A 52 7.85 8.39 1.92
C SER A 52 7.00 8.90 3.11
N SER A 53 6.02 9.76 2.85
CA SER A 53 5.10 10.31 3.86
C SER A 53 3.90 9.41 4.16
N LEU A 54 3.75 8.27 3.47
CA LEU A 54 2.61 7.38 3.69
C LEU A 54 2.62 6.81 5.11
N GLU A 55 1.49 7.00 5.78
CA GLU A 55 1.22 6.47 7.12
C GLU A 55 0.20 5.33 7.07
N LYS A 56 -0.76 5.41 6.14
CA LYS A 56 -1.89 4.48 6.06
C LYS A 56 -2.17 4.05 4.63
N ILE A 57 -2.20 2.74 4.42
CA ILE A 57 -2.55 2.13 3.14
C ILE A 57 -3.69 1.12 3.37
N TYR A 58 -4.83 1.36 2.72
CA TYR A 58 -5.96 0.44 2.69
C TYR A 58 -6.12 -0.11 1.27
N ALA A 59 -5.72 -1.37 1.07
CA ALA A 59 -5.79 -2.07 -0.21
C ALA A 59 -6.53 -3.42 -0.10
N ASN A 60 -7.31 -3.60 0.96
CA ASN A 60 -8.10 -4.80 1.20
C ASN A 60 -9.23 -5.00 0.18
N GLY A 61 -9.63 -6.25 -0.03
CA GLY A 61 -10.70 -6.58 -1.00
C GLY A 61 -10.29 -6.25 -2.44
N ASN A 62 -9.08 -6.67 -2.82
CA ASN A 62 -8.57 -6.62 -4.18
C ASN A 62 -8.14 -8.04 -4.60
N GLU A 63 -7.38 -8.19 -5.68
CA GLU A 63 -6.84 -9.46 -6.15
C GLU A 63 -5.30 -9.49 -6.07
N ILE A 64 -4.73 -8.76 -5.12
CA ILE A 64 -3.29 -8.51 -5.05
C ILE A 64 -2.55 -9.81 -4.74
N VAL A 65 -1.60 -10.18 -5.62
CA VAL A 65 -0.81 -11.43 -5.49
C VAL A 65 0.55 -11.20 -4.83
N ARG A 66 1.07 -9.97 -4.95
CA ARG A 66 2.36 -9.52 -4.41
C ARG A 66 2.30 -8.04 -4.06
N ILE A 67 3.21 -7.58 -3.22
CA ILE A 67 3.46 -6.16 -2.96
C ILE A 67 4.84 -5.77 -3.49
N PRO A 68 5.08 -4.50 -3.88
CA PRO A 68 6.39 -4.06 -4.36
C PRO A 68 7.45 -4.12 -3.26
N VAL A 69 8.68 -4.50 -3.66
CA VAL A 69 9.88 -4.45 -2.82
C VAL A 69 10.17 -3.02 -2.39
N GLY A 70 10.65 -2.84 -1.17
CA GLY A 70 11.01 -1.55 -0.59
C GLY A 70 9.87 -0.89 0.17
N ILE A 71 8.68 -1.51 0.28
CA ILE A 71 7.62 -1.02 1.17
C ILE A 71 8.10 -1.04 2.63
N GLY A 72 8.76 -2.13 3.04
CA GLY A 72 9.28 -2.27 4.40
C GLY A 72 10.35 -1.22 4.67
N GLU A 73 11.35 -1.15 3.81
CA GLU A 73 12.50 -0.24 3.95
C GLU A 73 12.15 1.25 3.79
N LYS A 74 11.41 1.63 2.74
CA LYS A 74 11.24 3.05 2.37
C LYS A 74 10.07 3.73 3.05
N LEU A 75 8.98 3.02 3.33
CA LEU A 75 7.79 3.62 3.95
C LEU A 75 7.94 3.66 5.47
N THR A 76 8.98 4.33 5.96
CA THR A 76 9.38 4.36 7.38
C THR A 76 8.30 4.93 8.31
N ASN A 77 7.40 5.78 7.78
CA ASN A 77 6.25 6.34 8.49
C ASN A 77 4.99 5.46 8.46
N LEU A 78 5.00 4.35 7.70
CA LEU A 78 3.83 3.47 7.57
C LEU A 78 3.50 2.83 8.92
N ARG A 79 2.27 3.06 9.38
CA ARG A 79 1.70 2.52 10.63
C ARG A 79 0.62 1.49 10.35
N THR A 80 -0.13 1.68 9.27
CA THR A 80 -1.25 0.81 8.89
C THR A 80 -1.08 0.35 7.45
N LEU A 81 -1.03 -0.97 7.27
CA LEU A 81 -1.13 -1.61 5.96
C LEU A 81 -2.19 -2.71 6.03
N ASN A 82 -3.33 -2.47 5.38
CA ASN A 82 -4.40 -3.46 5.27
C ASN A 82 -4.45 -4.04 3.86
N LEU A 83 -4.04 -5.30 3.75
CA LEU A 83 -4.05 -6.15 2.58
C LEU A 83 -5.00 -7.34 2.72
N SER A 84 -5.85 -7.37 3.75
CA SER A 84 -6.84 -8.45 3.96
C SER A 84 -7.72 -8.67 2.72
N SER A 85 -8.24 -9.90 2.55
CA SER A 85 -9.07 -10.24 1.38
C SER A 85 -8.38 -9.94 0.05
N ASN A 86 -7.14 -10.41 -0.09
CA ASN A 86 -6.36 -10.43 -1.34
C ASN A 86 -5.89 -11.88 -1.63
N LYS A 87 -5.04 -12.06 -2.63
CA LYS A 87 -4.52 -13.37 -3.06
C LYS A 87 -3.00 -13.46 -2.87
N LEU A 88 -2.49 -12.88 -1.78
CA LEU A 88 -1.04 -12.78 -1.53
C LEU A 88 -0.43 -14.17 -1.41
N GLU A 89 0.57 -14.46 -2.25
CA GLU A 89 1.31 -15.72 -2.21
C GLU A 89 2.53 -15.62 -1.31
N SER A 90 3.17 -14.44 -1.28
CA SER A 90 4.34 -14.15 -0.46
C SER A 90 4.47 -12.65 -0.20
N LEU A 91 5.33 -12.33 0.77
CA LEU A 91 5.74 -10.97 1.08
C LEU A 91 7.24 -10.83 0.83
N PRO A 92 7.71 -9.67 0.37
CA PRO A 92 9.13 -9.45 0.15
C PRO A 92 9.90 -9.41 1.48
N GLU A 93 11.18 -9.80 1.44
CA GLU A 93 12.04 -9.94 2.62
C GLU A 93 12.11 -8.64 3.45
N ASP A 94 12.24 -7.49 2.78
CA ASP A 94 12.28 -6.18 3.44
C ASP A 94 11.02 -5.87 4.26
N PHE A 95 9.88 -6.41 3.84
CA PHE A 95 8.63 -6.29 4.57
C PHE A 95 8.64 -7.17 5.82
N LEU A 96 9.10 -8.42 5.67
CA LEU A 96 9.20 -9.39 6.76
C LEU A 96 10.20 -8.92 7.83
N ASP A 97 11.32 -8.33 7.42
CA ASP A 97 12.34 -7.79 8.34
C ASP A 97 11.78 -6.70 9.25
N ARG A 98 10.87 -5.86 8.73
CA ARG A 98 10.31 -4.73 9.48
C ARG A 98 9.07 -5.07 10.28
N PHE A 99 8.20 -5.92 9.73
CA PHE A 99 6.88 -6.20 10.30
C PHE A 99 6.73 -7.61 10.86
N GLY A 100 7.78 -8.45 10.75
CA GLY A 100 7.74 -9.87 11.09
C GLY A 100 6.99 -10.69 10.04
N GLU A 101 6.87 -12.01 10.26
CA GLU A 101 5.96 -12.86 9.50
C GLU A 101 4.51 -12.52 9.90
N PRO A 102 3.72 -11.86 9.05
CA PRO A 102 2.33 -11.62 9.40
C PRO A 102 1.56 -12.93 9.31
N ASN A 103 0.54 -13.08 10.16
CA ASN A 103 -0.43 -14.14 9.98
C ASN A 103 -1.19 -13.87 8.68
N VAL A 104 -0.87 -14.64 7.64
CA VAL A 104 -1.30 -14.46 6.24
C VAL A 104 -2.84 -14.46 6.10
N GLU A 105 -3.54 -14.98 7.11
CA GLU A 105 -5.01 -15.00 7.17
C GLU A 105 -5.65 -13.65 7.51
N ASN A 106 -4.96 -12.75 8.23
CA ASN A 106 -5.56 -11.47 8.66
C ASN A 106 -5.15 -10.27 7.80
N GLY A 107 -4.02 -10.32 7.07
CA GLY A 107 -3.61 -9.28 6.11
C GLY A 107 -3.54 -7.85 6.68
N ILE A 108 -3.53 -7.68 8.00
CA ILE A 108 -3.51 -6.40 8.69
C ILE A 108 -2.18 -6.32 9.44
N CYS A 109 -1.38 -5.33 9.09
CA CYS A 109 -0.29 -4.87 9.92
C CYS A 109 -0.68 -3.50 10.49
N GLU A 110 -1.02 -3.48 11.76
CA GLU A 110 -1.19 -2.27 12.56
C GLU A 110 -0.01 -2.25 13.54
N LYS A 111 0.86 -1.24 13.44
CA LYS A 111 1.70 -0.90 14.60
C LYS A 111 0.73 -0.30 15.62
N ASP A 112 0.46 -1.04 16.68
CA ASP A 112 -0.40 -0.59 17.78
C ASP A 112 -0.04 0.85 18.15
N ASP A 113 -1.02 1.75 18.01
CA ASP A 113 -0.93 3.14 18.44
C ASP A 113 -0.91 3.16 19.99
N PHE A 114 0.28 3.22 20.58
CA PHE A 114 0.50 3.69 21.96
C PHE A 114 1.49 4.85 21.98
#